data_AF-A0A7J4LAN9-F1
#
_entry.id   AF-A0A7J4LAN9-F1
#
_cell.length_a   1.000
_cell.length_b   1.000
_cell.length_c   1.000
_cell.angle_alpha   90.00
_cell.angle_beta   90.00
_cell.angle_gamma   90.00
#
_symmetry.space_group_name_H-M   'P 1'
#
loop_
_entity.id
_entity.type
_entity.pdbx_description
1 polymer ?
#
loop_
_entity_poly.entity_id
_entity_poly.type
_entity_poly.pdbx_seq_one_letter_code
_entity_poly.pdbx_strand_id
1 'polypeptide(L)'
;MPNIKQNFCPACGKNVSIDDTIGGVCIDCFIKNVDLIECRENDEIIVCKRCGAFYDAEWKNPVDEEDAVLRYVSSRIKTSNELDEQDIDLTAERMDSNRIRVNGILHGDLKGKIIEKTFSSIVHIKYTVCDSCSRISGGYYESILQIRADDRGLNNKEQTDVKK
;
A
#
# COMPACT_ATOMS: atom_id res chain seq x y z
N MET A 1 20.58 -24.43 49.07
CA MET A 1 21.15 -23.34 48.24
C MET A 1 20.07 -22.89 47.28
N PRO A 2 19.41 -21.72 47.46
CA PRO A 2 18.46 -21.26 46.46
C PRO A 2 19.23 -20.50 45.39
N ASN A 3 19.42 -21.18 44.26
CA ASN A 3 19.99 -20.64 43.04
C ASN A 3 18.87 -19.86 42.32
N ILE A 4 18.78 -18.55 42.57
CA ILE A 4 17.83 -17.68 41.88
C ILE A 4 18.62 -16.51 41.32
N LYS A 5 19.22 -16.69 40.14
CA LYS A 5 19.48 -15.55 39.25
C LYS A 5 18.13 -15.18 38.63
N GLN A 6 17.34 -14.38 39.35
CA GLN A 6 16.21 -13.69 38.74
C GLN A 6 16.80 -12.65 37.80
N ASN A 7 16.64 -12.85 36.49
CA ASN A 7 16.94 -11.80 35.54
C ASN A 7 15.85 -10.74 35.69
N PHE A 8 16.25 -9.48 35.66
CA PHE A 8 15.34 -8.35 35.76
C PHE A 8 15.47 -7.49 34.50
N CYS A 9 14.37 -6.89 34.08
CA CYS A 9 14.36 -5.96 32.96
C CYS A 9 14.98 -4.63 33.41
N PRO A 10 16.05 -4.13 32.78
CA PRO A 10 16.69 -2.87 33.19
C PRO A 10 15.80 -1.64 32.94
N ALA A 11 14.80 -1.74 32.06
CA ALA A 11 13.90 -0.62 31.74
C ALA A 11 12.72 -0.46 32.73
N CYS A 12 12.22 -1.54 33.32
CA CYS A 12 11.06 -1.49 34.23
C CYS A 12 11.24 -2.19 35.59
N GLY A 13 12.37 -2.86 35.81
CA GLY A 13 12.68 -3.55 37.07
C GLY A 13 11.92 -4.85 37.31
N LYS A 14 11.04 -5.30 36.40
CA LYS A 14 10.32 -6.57 36.53
C LYS A 14 11.26 -7.76 36.41
N ASN A 15 11.04 -8.78 37.23
CA ASN A 15 11.68 -10.10 37.07
C ASN A 15 11.13 -10.78 35.82
N VAL A 16 12.02 -11.27 34.96
CA VAL A 16 11.71 -11.90 33.68
C VAL A 16 12.60 -13.12 33.43
N SER A 17 12.10 -14.11 32.69
CA SER A 17 12.97 -15.18 32.18
C SER A 17 13.91 -14.61 31.10
N ILE A 18 15.07 -15.23 30.89
CA ILE A 18 15.96 -14.82 29.79
C ILE A 18 15.28 -15.03 28.43
N ASP A 19 14.45 -16.08 28.34
CA ASP A 19 13.73 -16.45 27.12
C ASP A 19 12.67 -15.40 26.73
N ASP A 20 12.13 -14.68 27.73
CA ASP A 20 11.10 -13.64 27.59
C ASP A 20 11.71 -12.23 27.45
N THR A 21 12.97 -12.15 27.00
CA THR A 21 13.64 -10.89 26.68
C THR A 21 13.98 -10.78 25.20
N ILE A 22 13.98 -9.54 24.72
CA ILE A 22 14.40 -9.15 23.37
C ILE A 22 15.38 -7.99 23.54
N GLY A 23 16.60 -8.13 23.04
CA GLY A 23 17.65 -7.12 23.23
C GLY A 23 17.98 -6.81 24.70
N GLY A 24 17.73 -7.76 25.62
CA GLY A 24 17.98 -7.59 27.05
C GLY A 24 16.90 -6.84 27.83
N VAL A 25 15.78 -6.47 27.20
CA VAL A 25 14.59 -5.92 27.88
C VAL A 25 13.41 -6.87 27.78
N CYS A 26 12.45 -6.76 28.69
CA CYS A 26 11.21 -7.53 28.60
C CYS A 26 10.38 -7.11 27.38
N ILE A 27 9.54 -8.02 26.89
CA ILE A 27 8.68 -7.82 25.72
C ILE A 27 7.83 -6.55 25.85
N ASP A 28 7.27 -6.26 27.04
CA ASP A 28 6.50 -5.03 27.31
C ASP A 28 7.31 -3.75 27.02
N CYS A 29 8.57 -3.72 27.45
CA CYS A 29 9.45 -2.56 27.27
C CYS A 29 9.95 -2.47 25.82
N PHE A 30 10.18 -3.61 25.17
CA PHE A 30 10.53 -3.64 23.75
C PHE A 30 9.43 -3.02 22.90
N ILE A 31 8.18 -3.46 23.05
CA ILE A 31 7.02 -2.96 22.27
C ILE A 31 6.83 -1.44 22.42
N LYS A 32 7.09 -0.91 23.63
CA LYS A 32 6.93 0.51 23.94
C LYS A 32 8.02 1.39 23.34
N ASN A 33 9.24 0.88 23.22
CA ASN A 33 10.40 1.68 22.81
C ASN A 33 10.82 1.43 21.36
N VAL A 34 10.29 0.39 20.72
CA VAL A 34 10.62 0.03 19.33
C VAL A 34 9.43 0.27 18.43
N ASP A 35 9.70 0.92 17.31
CA ASP A 35 8.75 1.08 16.22
C ASP A 35 8.65 -0.25 15.45
N LEU A 36 7.53 -0.95 15.66
CA LEU A 36 7.26 -2.24 15.01
C LEU A 36 6.68 -2.05 13.61
N ILE A 37 6.28 -0.82 13.30
CA ILE A 37 5.73 -0.40 12.03
C ILE A 37 6.27 1.00 11.68
N GLU A 38 6.79 1.13 10.48
CA GLU A 38 7.14 2.40 9.86
C GLU A 38 6.12 2.70 8.76
N CYS A 39 5.39 3.79 8.93
CA CYS A 39 4.49 4.34 7.92
C CYS A 39 4.67 5.86 7.90
N ARG A 40 4.67 6.45 6.69
CA ARG A 40 4.78 7.91 6.55
C ARG A 40 3.46 8.55 6.90
N GLU A 41 3.50 9.56 7.77
CA GLU A 41 2.30 10.31 8.15
C GLU A 41 1.71 11.13 7.00
N ASN A 42 2.56 11.58 6.06
CA ASN A 42 2.14 12.37 4.91
C ASN A 42 2.84 11.85 3.66
N ASP A 43 2.06 11.50 2.64
CA ASP A 43 2.57 11.06 1.34
C ASP A 43 1.79 11.72 0.20
N GLU A 44 2.38 11.73 -0.99
CA GLU A 44 1.73 12.19 -2.23
C GLU A 44 1.65 11.03 -3.23
N ILE A 45 0.44 10.74 -3.71
CA ILE A 45 0.18 9.78 -4.79
C ILE A 45 -0.17 10.52 -6.07
N ILE A 46 0.30 10.01 -7.21
CA ILE A 46 -0.05 10.55 -8.52
C ILE A 46 -1.15 9.68 -9.14
N VAL A 47 -2.26 10.30 -9.54
CA VAL A 47 -3.43 9.61 -10.10
C VAL A 47 -3.83 10.23 -11.46
N CYS A 48 -4.15 9.38 -12.42
CA CYS A 48 -4.64 9.78 -13.73
C CYS A 48 -6.08 10.27 -13.64
N LYS A 49 -6.34 11.54 -13.93
CA LYS A 49 -7.68 12.13 -13.89
C LYS A 49 -8.67 11.51 -14.90
N ARG A 50 -8.16 10.81 -15.92
CA ARG A 50 -8.97 10.26 -17.01
C ARG A 50 -9.40 8.81 -16.79
N CYS A 51 -8.51 7.97 -16.28
CA CYS A 51 -8.77 6.53 -16.12
C CYS A 51 -8.62 6.02 -14.68
N GLY A 52 -8.28 6.89 -13.72
CA GLY A 52 -8.10 6.52 -12.32
C GLY A 52 -6.81 5.77 -12.00
N ALA A 53 -6.00 5.40 -13.00
CA ALA A 53 -4.73 4.71 -12.79
C ALA A 53 -3.80 5.53 -11.88
N PHE A 54 -3.10 4.88 -10.95
CA PHE A 54 -2.12 5.54 -10.08
C PHE A 54 -0.69 5.13 -10.44
N TYR A 55 0.27 6.00 -10.13
CA TYR A 55 1.67 5.73 -10.41
C TYR A 55 2.39 5.23 -9.15
N ASP A 56 2.95 4.03 -9.26
CA ASP A 56 3.82 3.44 -8.25
C ASP A 56 4.89 2.59 -8.95
N ALA A 57 6.04 3.22 -9.25
CA ALA A 57 7.09 2.74 -10.16
C ALA A 57 6.63 2.48 -11.62
N GLU A 58 5.36 2.12 -11.79
CA GLU A 58 4.62 1.92 -13.03
C GLU A 58 3.16 2.37 -12.84
N TRP A 59 2.43 2.54 -13.94
CA TRP A 59 1.00 2.84 -13.90
C TRP A 59 0.18 1.59 -13.59
N LYS A 60 -0.56 1.62 -12.48
CA LYS A 60 -1.41 0.53 -12.02
C LYS A 60 -2.87 0.96 -12.06
N ASN A 61 -3.75 0.04 -12.48
CA ASN A 61 -5.19 0.29 -12.50
C ASN A 61 -5.79 -0.12 -11.15
N PRO A 62 -6.44 0.81 -10.43
CA PRO A 62 -7.19 0.49 -9.22
C PRO A 62 -8.66 0.19 -9.56
N VAL A 63 -9.41 -0.27 -8.56
CA VAL A 63 -10.88 -0.33 -8.64
C VAL A 63 -11.47 1.08 -8.60
N ASP A 64 -10.98 1.92 -7.67
CA ASP A 64 -11.34 3.31 -7.48
C ASP A 64 -10.17 4.10 -6.84
N GLU A 65 -10.40 5.37 -6.49
CA GLU A 65 -9.36 6.22 -5.91
C GLU A 65 -8.95 5.80 -4.48
N GLU A 66 -9.84 5.17 -3.72
CA GLU A 66 -9.54 4.66 -2.37
C GLU A 66 -8.68 3.41 -2.45
N ASP A 67 -9.01 2.47 -3.36
CA ASP A 67 -8.16 1.32 -3.68
C ASP A 67 -6.75 1.74 -4.13
N ALA A 68 -6.66 2.79 -4.96
CA ALA A 68 -5.37 3.35 -5.38
C ALA A 68 -4.52 3.77 -4.17
N VAL A 69 -5.13 4.50 -3.23
CA VAL A 69 -4.46 4.97 -2.02
C VAL A 69 -4.10 3.82 -1.08
N LEU A 70 -5.00 2.86 -0.87
CA LEU A 70 -4.74 1.69 -0.02
C LEU A 70 -3.56 0.87 -0.55
N ARG A 71 -3.55 0.57 -1.85
CA ARG A 71 -2.47 -0.17 -2.49
C ARG A 71 -1.15 0.60 -2.48
N TYR A 72 -1.22 1.92 -2.68
CA TYR A 72 -0.06 2.79 -2.55
C TYR A 72 0.51 2.73 -1.14
N VAL A 73 -0.27 3.00 -0.10
CA VAL A 73 0.21 2.99 1.30
C VAL A 73 0.71 1.60 1.70
N SER A 74 -0.04 0.55 1.40
CA SER A 74 0.33 -0.85 1.70
C SER A 74 1.73 -1.20 1.23
N SER A 75 2.12 -0.77 0.03
CA SER A 75 3.45 -1.04 -0.53
C SER A 75 4.61 -0.23 0.11
N ARG A 76 4.32 0.79 0.93
CA ARG A 76 5.34 1.59 1.66
C ARG A 76 5.44 1.25 3.13
N ILE A 77 4.48 0.52 3.68
CA ILE A 77 4.53 0.10 5.08
C ILE A 77 5.69 -0.87 5.26
N LYS A 78 6.50 -0.63 6.29
CA LYS A 78 7.54 -1.57 6.73
C LYS A 78 7.21 -2.05 8.12
N THR A 79 7.39 -3.34 8.36
CA THR A 79 7.24 -3.95 9.67
C THR A 79 8.59 -4.44 10.19
N SER A 80 8.70 -4.58 11.50
CA SER A 80 9.85 -5.16 12.17
C SER A 80 9.95 -6.66 11.89
N ASN A 81 11.17 -7.17 11.68
CA ASN A 81 11.45 -8.58 11.41
C ASN A 81 11.35 -9.47 12.66
N GLU A 82 11.14 -8.84 13.81
CA GLU A 82 11.07 -9.46 15.13
C GLU A 82 9.68 -10.03 15.40
N LEU A 83 8.68 -9.72 14.56
CA LEU A 83 7.34 -10.30 14.60
C LEU A 83 7.35 -11.69 13.99
N ASP A 84 6.87 -12.68 14.74
CA ASP A 84 6.77 -14.07 14.30
C ASP A 84 5.64 -14.23 13.27
N GLU A 85 4.51 -13.56 13.52
CA GLU A 85 3.38 -13.43 12.61
C GLU A 85 2.93 -11.98 12.55
N GLN A 86 2.44 -11.53 11.40
CA GLN A 86 1.94 -10.16 11.20
C GLN A 86 0.78 -10.12 10.21
N ASP A 87 -0.18 -9.26 10.50
CA ASP A 87 -1.29 -8.91 9.63
C ASP A 87 -1.59 -7.41 9.76
N ILE A 88 -2.00 -6.78 8.66
CA ILE A 88 -2.27 -5.35 8.64
C ILE A 88 -3.63 -5.11 8.01
N ASP A 89 -4.55 -4.60 8.82
CA ASP A 89 -5.83 -4.10 8.36
C ASP A 89 -5.68 -2.62 7.98
N LEU A 90 -6.16 -2.27 6.79
CA LEU A 90 -6.17 -0.89 6.29
C LEU A 90 -7.59 -0.44 5.96
N THR A 91 -7.89 0.80 6.32
CA THR A 91 -9.17 1.46 6.00
C THR A 91 -8.90 2.85 5.44
N ALA A 92 -9.62 3.22 4.40
CA ALA A 92 -9.53 4.55 3.79
C ALA A 92 -10.75 5.40 4.20
N GLU A 93 -10.49 6.66 4.49
CA GLU A 93 -11.49 7.67 4.80
C GLU A 93 -11.21 8.91 3.95
N ARG A 94 -12.12 9.24 3.03
CA ARG A 94 -12.01 10.46 2.23
C ARG A 94 -12.23 11.69 3.12
N MET A 95 -11.20 12.54 3.20
CA MET A 95 -11.29 13.80 3.95
C MET A 95 -11.84 14.93 3.09
N ASP A 96 -11.40 15.02 1.83
CA ASP A 96 -11.88 16.00 0.86
C ASP A 96 -11.65 15.56 -0.60
N SER A 97 -11.64 16.50 -1.54
CA SER A 97 -11.46 16.23 -2.97
C SER A 97 -10.11 15.62 -3.35
N ASN A 98 -9.05 15.82 -2.56
CA ASN A 98 -7.71 15.33 -2.89
C ASN A 98 -6.92 14.79 -1.69
N ARG A 99 -7.54 14.63 -0.53
CA ARG A 99 -6.92 14.01 0.64
C ARG A 99 -7.72 12.81 1.11
N ILE A 100 -7.03 11.70 1.28
CA ILE A 100 -7.56 10.47 1.86
C ILE A 100 -6.70 10.11 3.07
N ARG A 101 -7.36 9.89 4.21
CA ARG A 101 -6.71 9.34 5.40
C ARG A 101 -6.76 7.83 5.32
N VAL A 102 -5.63 7.18 5.49
CA VAL A 102 -5.53 5.74 5.69
C VAL A 102 -5.28 5.48 7.16
N ASN A 103 -6.18 4.75 7.80
CA ASN A 103 -5.98 4.22 9.14
C ASN A 103 -5.60 2.75 9.03
N GLY A 104 -4.59 2.34 9.81
CA GLY A 104 -4.13 0.97 9.82
C GLY A 104 -4.00 0.40 11.22
N ILE A 105 -4.20 -0.90 11.33
CA ILE A 105 -4.02 -1.67 12.55
C ILE A 105 -3.06 -2.81 12.22
N LEU A 106 -1.87 -2.79 12.83
CA LEU A 106 -0.95 -3.91 12.80
C LEU A 106 -1.33 -4.88 13.92
N HIS A 107 -1.69 -6.09 13.54
CA HIS A 107 -1.76 -7.25 14.41
C HIS A 107 -0.46 -8.03 14.28
N GLY A 108 0.17 -8.39 15.40
CA GLY A 108 1.40 -9.17 15.36
C GLY A 108 1.52 -10.12 16.54
N ASP A 109 2.32 -11.16 16.36
CA ASP A 109 2.80 -12.01 17.45
C ASP A 109 4.27 -11.75 17.71
N LEU A 110 4.62 -11.59 18.98
CA LEU A 110 5.99 -11.41 19.43
C LEU A 110 6.27 -12.39 20.55
N LYS A 111 6.87 -13.55 20.22
CA LYS A 111 7.13 -14.65 21.17
C LYS A 111 5.87 -15.12 21.91
N GLY A 112 4.75 -15.31 21.21
CA GLY A 112 3.48 -15.74 21.78
C GLY A 112 2.68 -14.64 22.48
N LYS A 113 3.13 -13.39 22.38
CA LYS A 113 2.41 -12.22 22.87
C LYS A 113 1.80 -11.46 21.70
N ILE A 114 0.47 -11.47 21.65
CA ILE A 114 -0.29 -10.69 20.68
C ILE A 114 -0.12 -9.19 20.96
N ILE A 115 0.18 -8.46 19.91
CA ILE A 115 0.31 -7.02 19.90
C ILE A 115 -0.66 -6.39 18.91
N GLU A 116 -1.06 -5.17 19.23
CA GLU A 116 -1.85 -4.32 18.33
C GLU A 116 -1.20 -2.93 18.31
N LYS A 117 -0.89 -2.40 17.12
CA LYS A 117 -0.44 -1.02 16.94
C LYS A 117 -1.28 -0.33 15.88
N THR A 118 -1.87 0.81 16.25
CA THR A 118 -2.60 1.66 15.32
C THR A 118 -1.68 2.71 14.72
N PHE A 119 -1.92 3.06 13.46
CA PHE A 119 -1.21 4.13 12.76
C PHE A 119 -2.15 4.81 11.77
N SER A 120 -1.76 6.00 11.32
CA SER A 120 -2.51 6.72 10.29
C SER A 120 -1.57 7.45 9.35
N SER A 121 -2.01 7.61 8.09
CA SER A 121 -1.31 8.34 7.04
C SER A 121 -2.30 9.21 6.28
N ILE A 122 -1.90 10.43 5.95
CA ILE A 122 -2.67 11.34 5.08
C ILE A 122 -2.01 11.33 3.71
N VAL A 123 -2.77 10.88 2.71
CA VAL A 123 -2.29 10.80 1.33
C VAL A 123 -2.93 11.91 0.51
N HIS A 124 -2.07 12.74 -0.07
CA HIS A 124 -2.43 13.80 -1.00
C HIS A 124 -2.44 13.26 -2.43
N ILE A 125 -3.54 13.47 -3.13
CA ILE A 125 -3.72 13.03 -4.51
C ILE A 125 -3.37 14.16 -5.46
N LYS A 126 -2.35 13.91 -6.28
CA LYS A 126 -1.94 14.78 -7.36
C LYS A 126 -2.43 14.23 -8.68
N TYR A 127 -3.32 14.97 -9.31
CA TYR A 127 -3.88 14.57 -10.60
C TYR A 127 -2.94 14.90 -11.77
N THR A 128 -2.75 13.91 -12.64
CA THR A 128 -2.07 14.05 -13.94
C THR A 128 -2.79 13.23 -15.01
N VAL A 129 -2.18 13.06 -16.19
CA VAL A 129 -2.64 12.14 -17.24
C VAL A 129 -1.57 11.07 -17.44
N CYS A 130 -1.95 9.79 -17.40
CA CYS A 130 -1.01 8.69 -17.65
C CYS A 130 -0.57 8.62 -19.11
N ASP A 131 0.52 7.91 -19.37
CA ASP A 131 1.11 7.78 -20.71
C ASP A 131 0.11 7.24 -21.74
N SER A 132 -0.67 6.22 -21.35
CA SER A 132 -1.71 5.65 -22.21
C SER A 132 -2.78 6.66 -22.57
N CYS A 133 -3.30 7.40 -21.59
CA CYS A 133 -4.33 8.40 -21.80
C CYS A 133 -3.81 9.61 -22.59
N SER A 134 -2.54 9.97 -22.41
CA SER A 134 -1.85 11.02 -23.16
C SER A 134 -1.71 10.62 -24.63
N ARG A 135 -1.21 9.40 -24.91
CA ARG A 135 -1.09 8.84 -26.27
C ARG A 135 -2.43 8.78 -27.00
N ILE A 136 -3.48 8.30 -26.32
CA ILE A 136 -4.84 8.27 -26.88
C ILE A 136 -5.31 9.67 -27.27
N SER A 137 -5.12 10.67 -26.40
CA SER A 137 -5.50 12.07 -26.70
C SER A 137 -4.68 12.68 -27.83
N GLY A 138 -3.42 12.28 -27.98
CA GLY A 138 -2.54 12.72 -29.07
C GLY A 138 -2.80 12.03 -30.42
N GLY A 139 -3.74 11.08 -30.50
CA GLY A 139 -3.96 10.29 -31.71
C GLY A 139 -2.81 9.34 -32.03
N TYR A 140 -2.00 8.97 -31.02
CA TYR A 140 -0.95 7.99 -31.19
C TYR A 140 -1.54 6.58 -31.16
N TYR A 141 -1.16 5.77 -32.15
CA TYR A 141 -1.53 4.37 -32.26
C TYR A 141 -0.27 3.55 -32.56
N GLU A 142 -0.05 2.46 -31.82
CA GLU A 142 1.08 1.55 -32.08
C GLU A 142 0.93 0.82 -33.42
N SER A 143 -0.31 0.67 -33.89
CA SER A 143 -0.63 0.09 -35.19
C SER A 143 -1.89 0.73 -35.77
N ILE A 144 -1.93 0.91 -37.08
CA ILE A 144 -3.10 1.36 -37.82
C ILE A 144 -3.46 0.27 -38.84
N LEU A 145 -4.64 -0.33 -38.70
CA LEU A 145 -5.17 -1.28 -39.67
C LEU A 145 -5.97 -0.53 -40.74
N GLN A 146 -5.48 -0.52 -41.99
CA GLN A 146 -6.17 0.07 -43.13
C GLN A 146 -6.79 -1.02 -43.98
N ILE A 147 -8.12 -1.04 -44.07
CA ILE A 147 -8.86 -1.99 -44.92
C ILE A 147 -9.29 -1.29 -46.20
N ARG A 148 -8.99 -1.92 -47.33
CA ARG A 148 -9.29 -1.41 -48.68
C ARG A 148 -10.02 -2.48 -49.48
N ALA A 149 -10.82 -2.06 -50.45
CA ALA A 149 -11.40 -2.92 -51.47
C ALA A 149 -10.82 -2.53 -52.83
N ASP A 150 -10.53 -3.53 -53.68
CA ASP A 150 -10.00 -3.31 -55.02
C ASP A 150 -11.10 -2.77 -55.95
N ASP A 151 -10.78 -1.68 -56.66
CA ASP A 151 -11.60 -1.01 -57.68
C ASP A 151 -13.02 -0.60 -57.25
N ARG A 152 -13.30 -0.56 -55.94
CA ARG A 152 -14.57 -0.10 -55.39
C ARG A 152 -14.44 0.38 -53.94
N GLY A 153 -15.46 1.08 -53.45
CA GLY A 153 -15.63 1.34 -52.02
C GLY A 153 -16.05 0.08 -51.24
N LEU A 154 -15.76 0.07 -49.93
CA LEU A 154 -16.35 -0.92 -49.01
C LEU A 154 -17.86 -0.72 -48.97
N ASN A 155 -18.62 -1.81 -49.10
CA ASN A 155 -20.07 -1.76 -48.96
C ASN A 155 -20.49 -1.65 -47.48
N ASN A 156 -21.75 -1.30 -47.21
CA ASN A 156 -22.25 -1.07 -45.85
C ASN A 156 -22.09 -2.29 -44.93
N LYS A 157 -22.20 -3.50 -45.47
CA LYS A 157 -22.04 -4.75 -44.70
C LYS A 157 -20.57 -4.93 -44.29
N GLU A 158 -19.66 -4.80 -45.24
CA GLU A 158 -18.20 -4.89 -45.01
C GLU A 158 -17.72 -3.84 -44.01
N GLN A 159 -18.22 -2.59 -44.09
CA GLN A 159 -17.88 -1.55 -43.11
C GLN A 159 -18.39 -1.87 -41.70
N THR A 160 -19.50 -2.59 -41.58
CA THR A 160 -20.06 -2.99 -40.28
C THR A 160 -19.30 -4.17 -39.70
N ASP A 161 -18.91 -5.13 -40.54
CA ASP A 161 -18.16 -6.31 -40.13
C ASP A 161 -16.75 -5.95 -39.61
N VAL A 162 -16.13 -4.91 -40.16
CA VAL A 162 -14.81 -4.40 -39.77
C VAL A 162 -14.83 -3.62 -38.43
N LYS A 163 -16.00 -3.17 -37.97
CA LYS A 163 -16.14 -2.41 -36.71
C LYS A 163 -16.40 -3.29 -35.48
N LYS A 164 -16.55 -4.61 -35.67
CA LYS A 164 -16.72 -5.59 -34.58
C LYS A 164 -15.38 -6.06 -34.06
#